data_AF-Q7MLP4-F1
#
_entry.id   AF-Q7MLP4-F1
#
_cell.length_a   1.000
_cell.length_b   1.000
_cell.length_c   1.000
_cell.angle_alpha   90.00
_cell.angle_beta   90.00
_cell.angle_gamma   90.00
#
_symmetry.space_group_name_H-M   'P 1'
#
loop_
_entity.id
_entity.type
_entity.pdbx_description
1 polymer ?
#
loop_
_entity_poly.entity_id
_entity_poly.type
_entity_poly.pdbx_seq_one_letter_code
_entity_poly.pdbx_strand_id
1 'polypeptide(L)'
;MTTPLSQDQIRTINSYDQEQRLRYCVKEIVAQRQVWILTDEHGCVMLNTEEEECVPVWPNREFAEEWATGDWQSAKRNRSR
;
A
#
# COMPACT_ATOMS: atom_id res chain seq x y z
N MET A 1 -16.57 -3.81 -6.85
CA MET A 1 -16.84 -2.80 -5.81
C MET A 1 -15.72 -2.92 -4.80
N THR A 2 -14.86 -1.91 -4.62
CA THR A 2 -13.79 -1.96 -3.62
C THR A 2 -14.43 -1.76 -2.25
N THR A 3 -14.52 -2.83 -1.47
CA THR A 3 -15.04 -2.75 -0.10
C THR A 3 -13.97 -2.09 0.76
N PRO A 4 -14.27 -0.95 1.42
CA PRO A 4 -13.31 -0.33 2.32
C PRO A 4 -13.03 -1.26 3.51
N LEU A 5 -11.76 -1.46 3.82
CA LEU A 5 -11.26 -2.20 4.97
C LEU A 5 -11.50 -1.40 6.24
N SER A 6 -12.10 -2.07 7.22
CA SER A 6 -12.19 -1.56 8.59
C SER A 6 -10.81 -1.57 9.26
N GLN A 7 -10.58 -0.69 10.24
CA GLN A 7 -9.33 -0.67 11.01
C GLN A 7 -8.97 -2.02 11.65
N ASP A 8 -9.97 -2.80 12.07
CA ASP A 8 -9.77 -4.13 12.63
C ASP A 8 -9.20 -5.13 11.60
N GLN A 9 -9.68 -5.06 10.35
CA GLN A 9 -9.18 -5.87 9.24
C GLN A 9 -7.74 -5.47 8.89
N ILE A 10 -7.45 -4.17 8.86
CA ILE A 10 -6.11 -3.65 8.63
C ILE A 10 -5.15 -4.16 9.69
N ARG A 11 -5.53 -4.09 10.98
CA ARG A 11 -4.71 -4.62 12.09
C ARG A 11 -4.49 -6.12 11.98
N THR A 12 -5.53 -6.87 11.64
CA THR A 12 -5.44 -8.33 11.45
C THR A 12 -4.46 -8.69 10.33
N ILE A 13 -4.56 -8.01 9.19
CA ILE A 13 -3.68 -8.23 8.04
C ILE A 13 -2.25 -7.73 8.35
N ASN A 14 -2.12 -6.64 9.11
CA ASN A 14 -0.85 -6.19 9.67
C ASN A 14 -0.32 -7.09 10.78
N SER A 15 -1.05 -8.09 11.25
CA SER A 15 -0.52 -9.14 12.15
C SER A 15 -0.09 -10.39 11.40
N TYR A 16 -0.39 -10.50 10.10
CA TYR A 16 -0.02 -11.65 9.29
C TYR A 16 1.48 -11.76 9.05
N ASP A 17 1.95 -12.99 8.89
CA ASP A 17 3.31 -13.27 8.44
C ASP A 17 3.51 -12.84 6.98
N GLN A 18 4.77 -12.78 6.57
CA GLN A 18 5.18 -12.26 5.26
C GLN A 18 4.49 -12.99 4.09
N GLU A 19 4.37 -14.32 4.17
CA GLU A 19 3.69 -15.12 3.14
C GLU A 19 2.18 -14.84 3.07
N GLN A 20 1.53 -14.73 4.23
CA GLN A 20 0.10 -14.47 4.31
C GLN A 20 -0.24 -13.08 3.75
N ARG A 21 0.57 -12.06 4.08
CA ARG A 21 0.43 -10.71 3.50
C ARG A 21 0.63 -10.73 1.99
N LEU A 22 1.65 -11.41 1.48
CA LEU A 22 1.89 -11.51 0.04
C LEU A 22 0.71 -12.18 -0.67
N ARG A 23 0.21 -13.30 -0.16
CA ARG A 23 -0.95 -14.00 -0.71
C ARG A 23 -2.20 -13.10 -0.71
N TYR A 24 -2.43 -12.37 0.37
CA TYR A 24 -3.53 -11.41 0.46
C TYR A 24 -3.39 -10.29 -0.57
N CYS A 25 -2.20 -9.66 -0.65
CA CYS A 25 -1.91 -8.62 -1.63
C CYS A 25 -2.19 -9.10 -3.04
N VAL A 26 -1.60 -10.21 -3.46
CA VAL A 26 -1.78 -10.74 -4.83
C VAL A 26 -3.25 -11.06 -5.10
N LYS A 27 -3.95 -11.68 -4.15
CA LYS A 27 -5.37 -12.01 -4.29
C LYS A 27 -6.22 -10.76 -4.53
N GLU A 28 -6.04 -9.73 -3.72
CA GLU A 28 -6.79 -8.48 -3.85
C GLU A 28 -6.43 -7.72 -5.13
N ILE A 29 -5.14 -7.66 -5.48
CA ILE A 29 -4.68 -7.01 -6.71
C ILE A 29 -5.30 -7.70 -7.94
N VAL A 30 -5.32 -9.04 -7.97
CA VAL A 30 -5.93 -9.80 -9.06
C VAL A 30 -7.46 -9.61 -9.10
N ALA A 31 -8.11 -9.61 -7.94
CA ALA A 31 -9.56 -9.45 -7.83
C ALA A 31 -10.01 -8.04 -8.24
N GLN A 32 -9.27 -7.00 -7.84
CA GLN A 32 -9.61 -5.61 -8.09
C GLN A 32 -8.98 -5.04 -9.37
N ARG A 33 -7.96 -5.72 -9.92
CA ARG A 33 -7.13 -5.27 -11.05
C ARG A 33 -6.60 -3.84 -10.90
N GLN A 34 -6.28 -3.48 -9.66
CA GLN A 34 -5.75 -2.17 -9.32
C GLN A 34 -4.74 -2.32 -8.19
N VAL A 35 -3.80 -1.39 -8.14
CA VAL A 35 -2.79 -1.27 -7.08
C VAL A 35 -2.76 0.18 -6.63
N TRP A 36 -2.38 0.39 -5.37
CA TRP A 36 -2.17 1.70 -4.80
C TRP A 36 -0.68 1.90 -4.57
N ILE A 37 -0.20 3.09 -4.88
CA ILE A 37 1.17 3.53 -4.59
C ILE A 37 1.08 4.86 -3.85
N LEU A 38 2.10 5.15 -3.06
CA LEU A 38 2.27 6.47 -2.47
C LEU A 38 3.10 7.33 -3.43
N THR A 39 2.70 8.58 -3.55
CA THR A 39 3.39 9.60 -4.33
C THR A 39 3.57 10.83 -3.44
N ASP A 40 4.65 11.56 -3.63
CA ASP A 40 4.96 12.82 -2.96
C ASP A 40 5.05 13.96 -4.00
N GLU A 41 5.38 15.19 -3.60
CA GLU A 41 5.45 16.35 -4.51
C GLU A 41 6.51 16.19 -5.61
N HIS A 42 7.47 15.30 -5.40
CA HIS A 42 8.55 14.99 -6.35
C HIS A 42 8.30 13.74 -7.23
N GLY A 43 7.24 12.95 -7.01
CA GLY A 43 6.97 11.73 -7.80
C GLY A 43 6.47 10.56 -6.96
N CYS A 44 6.84 9.32 -7.32
CA CYS A 44 6.52 8.13 -6.50
C CYS A 44 7.38 8.11 -5.25
N VAL A 45 6.80 7.72 -4.11
CA VAL A 45 7.59 7.41 -2.91
C VAL A 45 8.44 6.19 -3.23
N MET A 46 9.75 6.35 -3.21
CA MET A 46 10.71 5.27 -3.43
C MET A 46 11.33 4.90 -2.09
N LEU A 47 11.27 3.62 -1.74
CA LEU A 47 12.04 3.09 -0.63
C LEU A 47 13.48 2.95 -1.12
N ASN A 48 14.36 3.79 -0.58
CA ASN A 48 15.80 3.64 -0.76
C ASN A 48 16.27 2.54 0.18
N THR A 49 16.33 1.31 -0.33
CA THR A 49 17.14 0.27 0.31
C THR A 49 18.57 0.37 -0.23
N GLU A 50 19.57 -0.04 0.57
CA GLU A 50 21.01 0.13 0.23
C GLU A 50 21.43 -0.51 -1.09
N GLU A 51 20.58 -1.37 -1.69
CA GLU A 51 20.86 -2.12 -2.90
C GLU A 51 19.89 -1.81 -4.06
N GLU A 52 18.65 -1.36 -3.82
CA GLU A 52 17.62 -1.16 -4.87
C GLU A 52 16.62 -0.03 -4.55
N GLU A 53 16.20 0.72 -5.59
CA GLU A 53 15.11 1.72 -5.53
C GLU A 53 13.76 1.03 -5.78
N CYS A 54 13.03 0.70 -4.70
CA CYS A 54 11.76 -0.03 -4.81
C CYS A 54 10.55 0.88 -4.57
N VAL A 55 9.51 0.74 -5.40
CA VAL A 55 8.21 1.41 -5.17
C VAL A 55 7.31 0.49 -4.35
N PRO A 56 6.90 0.87 -3.13
CA PRO A 56 5.96 0.09 -2.36
C PRO A 56 4.57 0.13 -3.00
N VAL A 57 3.95 -1.05 -3.10
CA VAL A 57 2.60 -1.23 -3.67
C VAL A 57 1.66 -1.82 -2.62
N TRP A 58 0.41 -1.37 -2.64
CA TRP A 58 -0.63 -1.83 -1.73
C TRP A 58 -1.86 -2.34 -2.49
N PRO A 59 -2.53 -3.39 -1.98
CA PRO A 59 -3.74 -3.93 -2.57
C PRO A 59 -4.96 -3.02 -2.36
N ASN A 60 -4.98 -2.27 -1.25
CA ASN A 60 -6.10 -1.42 -0.85
C ASN A 60 -5.59 -0.03 -0.44
N ARG A 61 -6.46 0.97 -0.60
CA ARG A 61 -6.13 2.37 -0.34
C ARG A 61 -5.87 2.62 1.14
N GLU A 62 -6.66 2.01 2.01
CA GLU A 62 -6.56 2.18 3.45
C GLU A 62 -5.18 1.79 4.00
N PHE A 63 -4.52 0.77 3.42
CA PHE A 63 -3.15 0.41 3.80
C PHE A 63 -2.14 1.49 3.41
N ALA A 64 -2.29 2.08 2.22
CA ALA A 64 -1.45 3.18 1.79
C ALA A 64 -1.69 4.43 2.65
N GLU A 65 -2.94 4.71 3.03
CA GLU A 65 -3.31 5.83 3.91
C GLU A 65 -2.68 5.67 5.31
N GLU A 66 -2.74 4.48 5.92
CA GLU A 66 -2.07 4.19 7.20
C GLU A 66 -0.55 4.35 7.13
N TRP A 67 0.05 3.98 5.99
CA TRP A 67 1.48 4.17 5.75
C TRP A 67 1.87 5.62 5.52
N ALA A 68 0.98 6.44 4.93
CA ALA A 68 1.19 7.86 4.76
C ALA A 68 1.09 8.65 6.09
N THR A 69 0.43 8.11 7.11
CA THR A 69 0.22 8.77 8.42
C THR A 69 1.39 8.68 9.42
N GLY A 70 2.63 8.51 8.96
CA GLY A 70 3.86 8.47 9.77
C GLY A 70 4.82 9.65 9.51
N ASP A 71 6.09 9.36 9.21
CA ASP A 71 7.14 10.34 8.83
C ASP A 71 6.86 11.06 7.48
N TRP A 72 5.83 10.61 6.75
CA TRP A 72 5.52 10.99 5.37
C TRP A 72 4.21 11.79 5.24
N GLN A 73 3.87 12.62 6.23
CA GLN A 73 2.62 13.41 6.24
C GLN A 73 2.42 14.33 5.01
N SER A 74 3.48 14.58 4.22
CA SER A 74 3.42 15.37 2.99
C SER A 74 3.07 14.58 1.71
N ALA A 75 3.01 13.23 1.79
CA ALA A 75 2.81 12.39 0.61
C ALA A 75 1.37 12.48 0.06
N LYS A 76 1.21 13.10 -1.12
CA LYS A 76 -0.06 13.22 -1.85
C LYS A 76 -0.31 12.01 -2.74
N ARG A 77 -1.35 11.23 -2.44
CA ARG A 77 -1.83 10.07 -3.23
C ARG A 77 -2.22 10.44 -4.68
N ASN A 78 -1.57 9.82 -5.67
CA ASN A 78 -2.02 9.77 -7.07
C ASN A 78 -2.44 8.35 -7.49
N ARG A 79 -3.51 8.27 -8.29
CA ARG A 79 -4.05 7.04 -8.87
C ARG A 79 -3.59 6.95 -10.33
N SER A 80 -2.70 6.02 -10.67
CA SER A 80 -2.39 5.73 -12.08
C SER A 80 -3.56 4.97 -12.72
N ARG A 81 -3.99 5.44 -13.90
CA ARG A 81 -5.04 4.85 -14.74
C ARG A 81 -4.53 3.67 -15.55
#